data_AF-A0A0G0WTS0-F1
#
_entry.id   AF-A0A0G0WTS0-F1
#
_cell.length_a   1.000
_cell.length_b   1.000
_cell.length_c   1.000
_cell.angle_alpha   90.00
_cell.angle_beta   90.00
_cell.angle_gamma   90.00
#
_symmetry.space_group_name_H-M   'P 1'
#
loop_
_entity.id
_entity.type
_entity.pdbx_description
1 polymer ?
#
loop_
_entity_poly.entity_id
_entity_poly.type
_entity_poly.pdbx_seq_one_letter_code
_entity_poly.pdbx_strand_id
1 'polypeptide(L)'
;MKIYYNFKINYYHPVVMIDYTRDAFFFEYNDVRITFDQRLMSNSTNMDIFDEDAFMLPLLKEGVLIMEIKYNQFIPDWIKKLLQIQRFERCAISKYCISRLAQ
;
A
#
# COMPACT_ATOMS: atom_id res chain seq x y z
N MET A 1 2.44 -24.25 -6.81
CA MET A 1 1.43 -25.11 -7.50
C MET A 1 0.03 -25.02 -6.87
N LYS A 2 -0.15 -25.14 -5.54
CA LYS A 2 -1.48 -25.03 -4.89
C LYS A 2 -2.20 -23.68 -5.09
N ILE A 3 -1.49 -22.55 -5.03
CA ILE A 3 -2.09 -21.21 -5.23
C ILE A 3 -2.63 -21.04 -6.66
N TYR A 4 -1.83 -21.38 -7.67
CA TYR A 4 -2.26 -21.33 -9.08
C TYR A 4 -3.48 -22.20 -9.34
N TYR A 5 -3.53 -23.40 -8.76
CA TYR A 5 -4.70 -24.27 -8.83
C TYR A 5 -5.93 -23.60 -8.22
N ASN A 6 -5.80 -23.03 -7.00
CA ASN A 6 -6.87 -22.27 -6.35
C ASN A 6 -7.35 -21.07 -7.19
N PHE A 7 -6.44 -20.36 -7.87
CA PHE A 7 -6.81 -19.27 -8.76
C PHE A 7 -7.62 -19.76 -9.97
N LYS A 8 -7.21 -20.88 -10.57
CA LYS A 8 -7.90 -21.49 -11.71
C LYS A 8 -9.28 -22.02 -11.35
N ILE A 9 -9.43 -22.79 -10.25
CA ILE A 9 -10.73 -23.38 -9.89
C ILE A 9 -11.76 -22.35 -9.44
N ASN A 10 -11.29 -21.23 -8.87
CA ASN A 10 -12.15 -20.15 -8.38
C ASN A 10 -12.24 -18.97 -9.37
N TYR A 11 -11.76 -19.15 -10.61
CA TYR A 11 -11.87 -18.16 -11.70
C TYR A 11 -11.32 -16.76 -11.35
N TYR A 12 -10.26 -16.70 -10.54
CA TYR A 12 -9.57 -15.45 -10.27
C TYR A 12 -8.85 -14.96 -11.53
N HIS A 13 -9.00 -13.67 -11.81
CA HIS A 13 -8.31 -12.96 -12.88
C HIS A 13 -7.82 -11.60 -12.35
N PRO A 14 -6.77 -11.01 -12.95
CA PRO A 14 -6.33 -9.66 -12.62
C PRO A 14 -7.47 -8.66 -12.85
N VAL A 15 -7.69 -7.78 -11.87
CA VAL A 15 -8.80 -6.80 -11.86
C VAL A 15 -8.35 -5.38 -11.61
N VAL A 16 -7.17 -5.18 -11.04
CA VAL A 16 -6.58 -3.85 -10.86
C VAL A 16 -5.07 -4.00 -10.63
N MET A 17 -4.30 -3.17 -11.32
CA MET A 17 -2.89 -2.92 -11.06
C MET A 17 -2.77 -1.72 -10.13
N ILE A 18 -1.85 -1.80 -9.18
CA ILE A 18 -1.56 -0.74 -8.21
C ILE A 18 -0.06 -0.53 -8.19
N ASP A 19 0.36 0.69 -8.46
CA ASP A 19 1.77 1.10 -8.44
C ASP A 19 2.00 2.20 -7.39
N TYR A 20 3.17 2.19 -6.78
CA TYR A 20 3.58 3.15 -5.76
C TYR A 20 5.09 3.07 -5.50
N THR A 21 5.65 4.18 -5.05
CA THR A 21 7.02 4.23 -4.53
C THR A 21 7.01 3.97 -3.03
N ARG A 22 7.84 3.03 -2.54
CA ARG A 22 7.94 2.72 -1.11
C ARG A 22 9.32 3.05 -0.55
N ASP A 23 9.33 3.88 0.48
CA ASP A 23 10.46 3.99 1.40
C ASP A 23 10.22 3.05 2.59
N ALA A 24 11.20 2.20 2.90
CA ALA A 24 11.10 1.23 3.98
C ALA A 24 12.23 1.40 5.00
N PHE A 25 11.84 1.55 6.27
CA PHE A 25 12.75 1.69 7.40
C PHE A 25 12.56 0.52 8.35
N PHE A 26 13.68 -0.02 8.84
CA PHE A 26 13.69 -1.11 9.80
C PHE A 26 14.42 -0.68 11.07
N PHE A 27 13.81 -0.97 12.20
CA PHE A 27 14.40 -0.79 13.51
C PHE A 27 14.49 -2.16 14.18
N GLU A 28 15.72 -2.67 14.32
CA GLU A 28 16.01 -4.02 14.81
C GLU A 28 15.42 -4.27 16.19
N TYR A 29 15.48 -3.25 17.06
CA TYR A 29 14.96 -3.35 18.41
C TYR A 29 13.41 -3.38 18.37
N ASN A 30 12.83 -4.53 18.74
CA ASN A 30 11.41 -4.89 18.66
C ASN A 30 10.84 -5.17 17.26
N ASP A 31 11.67 -5.39 16.23
CA ASP A 31 11.21 -5.74 14.87
C ASP A 31 10.16 -4.75 14.34
N VAL A 32 10.43 -3.44 14.54
CA VAL A 32 9.53 -2.38 14.10
C VAL A 32 9.88 -2.01 12.66
N ARG A 33 8.87 -2.02 11.78
CA ARG A 33 9.00 -1.63 10.37
C ARG A 33 8.08 -0.45 10.10
N ILE A 34 8.63 0.58 9.49
CA ILE A 34 7.90 1.76 9.08
C ILE A 34 8.04 1.89 7.56
N THR A 35 6.92 1.98 6.85
CA THR A 35 6.94 2.21 5.40
C THR A 35 6.15 3.46 5.06
N PHE A 36 6.65 4.17 4.05
CA PHE A 36 5.97 5.31 3.43
C PHE A 36 5.68 4.97 1.98
N ASP A 37 4.41 4.81 1.64
CA ASP A 37 3.96 4.54 0.28
C ASP A 37 3.47 5.83 -0.34
N GLN A 38 4.16 6.26 -1.39
CA GLN A 38 3.96 7.52 -2.10
C GLN A 38 3.56 7.27 -3.55
N ARG A 39 3.01 8.28 -4.20
CA ARG A 39 2.61 8.23 -5.62
C ARG A 39 1.74 6.99 -5.91
N LEU A 40 0.73 6.75 -5.07
CA LEU A 40 -0.16 5.62 -5.23
C LEU A 40 -1.04 5.83 -6.47
N MET A 41 -0.88 4.96 -7.46
CA MET A 41 -1.62 4.99 -8.72
C MET A 41 -2.27 3.64 -9.01
N SER A 42 -3.32 3.63 -9.83
CA SER A 42 -3.94 2.38 -10.28
C SER A 42 -4.37 2.40 -11.74
N ASN A 43 -4.51 1.20 -12.30
CA ASN A 43 -5.01 0.95 -13.64
C ASN A 43 -5.87 -0.32 -13.63
N SER A 44 -7.05 -0.28 -14.24
CA SER A 44 -7.92 -1.45 -14.44
C SER A 44 -8.23 -1.78 -15.89
N THR A 45 -7.69 -1.02 -16.83
CA THR A 45 -7.93 -1.22 -18.27
C THR A 45 -6.79 -1.98 -18.93
N ASN A 46 -5.54 -1.70 -18.53
CA ASN A 46 -4.35 -2.40 -18.96
C ASN A 46 -3.74 -3.16 -17.77
N MET A 47 -3.62 -4.49 -17.92
CA MET A 47 -3.07 -5.40 -16.91
C MET A 47 -1.66 -5.87 -17.25
N ASP A 48 -1.05 -5.32 -18.30
CA ASP A 48 0.36 -5.56 -18.58
C ASP A 48 1.21 -4.76 -17.60
N ILE A 49 1.78 -5.46 -16.61
CA ILE A 49 2.60 -4.86 -15.56
C ILE A 49 3.98 -4.39 -16.07
N PHE A 50 4.32 -4.69 -17.32
CA PHE A 50 5.59 -4.31 -17.96
C PHE A 50 5.44 -3.19 -18.97
N ASP A 51 4.21 -2.69 -19.19
CA ASP A 51 3.95 -1.54 -20.05
C ASP A 51 4.27 -0.23 -19.31
N GLU A 52 5.39 0.38 -19.65
CA GLU A 52 5.84 1.66 -19.07
C GLU A 52 4.93 2.84 -19.47
N ASP A 53 4.18 2.70 -20.57
CA ASP A 53 3.26 3.72 -21.09
C ASP A 53 1.81 3.51 -20.61
N ALA A 54 1.58 2.55 -19.71
CA ALA A 54 0.26 2.26 -19.17
C ALA A 54 -0.36 3.51 -18.51
N PHE A 55 -1.62 3.79 -18.84
CA PHE A 55 -2.33 4.92 -18.24
C PHE A 55 -2.62 4.67 -16.76
N MET A 56 -2.13 5.56 -15.88
CA MET A 56 -2.23 5.40 -14.43
C MET A 56 -3.06 6.53 -13.80
N LEU A 57 -4.02 6.16 -12.95
CA LEU A 57 -4.87 7.09 -12.21
C LEU A 57 -4.31 7.32 -10.80
N PRO A 58 -3.98 8.56 -10.39
CA PRO A 58 -3.56 8.86 -9.03
C PRO A 58 -4.72 8.65 -8.03
N LEU A 59 -4.43 7.98 -6.91
CA LEU A 59 -5.45 7.59 -5.93
C LEU A 59 -5.45 8.46 -4.66
N LEU A 60 -4.39 9.23 -4.43
CA LEU A 60 -4.24 10.09 -3.27
C LEU A 60 -4.12 11.54 -3.71
N LYS A 61 -4.56 12.46 -2.85
CA LYS A 61 -4.33 13.90 -3.05
C LYS A 61 -2.83 14.19 -3.03
N GLU A 62 -2.45 15.23 -3.75
CA GLU A 62 -1.05 15.67 -3.76
C GLU A 62 -0.57 16.03 -2.34
N GLY A 63 0.67 15.62 -2.02
CA GLY A 63 1.24 15.77 -0.68
C GLY A 63 0.75 14.74 0.36
N VAL A 64 -0.18 13.84 0.01
CA VAL A 64 -0.63 12.75 0.88
C VAL A 64 0.10 11.46 0.54
N LEU A 65 0.53 10.75 1.59
CA LEU A 65 1.15 9.42 1.50
C LEU A 65 0.56 8.49 2.55
N ILE A 66 0.79 7.18 2.39
CA ILE A 66 0.38 6.19 3.37
C ILE A 66 1.57 5.80 4.22
N MET A 67 1.48 6.02 5.53
CA MET A 67 2.44 5.51 6.49
C MET A 67 1.87 4.24 7.14
N GLU A 68 2.64 3.16 7.14
CA GLU A 68 2.31 1.92 7.83
C GLU A 68 3.38 1.61 8.87
N ILE A 69 2.96 1.29 10.09
CA ILE A 69 3.85 0.90 11.19
C ILE A 69 3.48 -0.51 11.61
N LYS A 70 4.38 -1.46 11.37
CA LYS A 70 4.29 -2.85 11.78
C LYS A 70 5.16 -3.07 13.01
N TYR A 71 4.60 -3.69 14.03
CA TYR A 71 5.27 -4.01 15.29
C TYR A 71 4.65 -5.26 15.88
N ASN A 72 5.43 -6.02 16.67
CA ASN A 72 4.96 -7.26 17.27
C ASN A 72 4.23 -7.02 18.60
N GLN A 73 4.94 -6.58 19.62
CA GLN A 73 4.38 -6.46 20.99
C GLN A 73 3.96 -5.03 21.32
N PHE A 74 4.80 -4.04 21.03
CA PHE A 74 4.52 -2.64 21.32
C PHE A 74 5.29 -1.71 20.38
N ILE A 75 4.76 -0.49 20.23
CA ILE A 75 5.45 0.62 19.57
C ILE A 75 6.33 1.32 20.62
N PRO A 76 7.63 1.52 20.39
CA PRO A 76 8.48 2.37 21.22
C PRO A 76 7.89 3.76 21.47
N ASP A 77 8.03 4.28 22.70
CA ASP A 77 7.37 5.53 23.09
C ASP A 77 7.84 6.75 22.31
N TRP A 78 9.09 6.77 21.84
CA TRP A 78 9.58 7.84 20.99
C TRP A 78 8.85 7.87 19.63
N ILE A 79 8.54 6.72 19.03
CA ILE A 79 7.70 6.64 17.83
C ILE A 79 6.30 7.15 18.14
N LYS A 80 5.70 6.72 19.26
CA LYS A 80 4.36 7.22 19.66
C LYS A 80 4.34 8.74 19.80
N LYS A 81 5.37 9.34 20.40
CA LYS A 81 5.49 10.80 20.53
C LYS A 81 5.58 11.49 19.16
N LEU A 82 6.34 10.93 18.22
CA LEU A 82 6.40 11.45 16.85
C LEU A 82 5.03 11.37 16.14
N LEU A 83 4.25 10.32 16.40
CA LEU A 83 2.90 10.17 15.83
C LEU A 83 1.86 11.15 16.37
N GLN A 84 2.13 11.86 17.47
CA GLN A 84 1.21 12.84 18.05
C GLN A 84 1.21 14.18 17.30
N ILE A 85 2.08 14.35 16.29
CA ILE A 85 2.07 15.54 15.44
C ILE A 85 0.74 15.61 14.67
N GLN A 86 0.09 16.79 14.66
CA GLN A 86 -1.27 17.02 14.11
C GLN A 86 -1.48 16.69 12.63
N ARG A 87 -0.46 16.21 11.91
CA ARG A 87 -0.51 15.89 10.49
C ARG A 87 -0.80 14.42 10.18
N PHE A 88 -0.88 13.55 11.19
CA PHE A 88 -1.17 12.14 10.99
C PHE A 88 -2.66 11.84 11.16
N GLU A 89 -3.27 11.28 10.12
CA GLU A 89 -4.62 10.70 10.20
C GLU A 89 -4.51 9.18 10.33
N ARG A 90 -4.94 8.64 11.48
CA ARG A 90 -4.99 7.19 11.67
C ARG A 90 -6.26 6.65 11.01
N CYS A 91 -6.09 5.84 9.97
CA CYS A 91 -7.19 5.24 9.24
C CYS A 91 -6.96 3.74 8.98
N ALA A 92 -8.06 3.01 8.76
CA ALA A 92 -8.00 1.70 8.14
C ALA A 92 -8.00 1.89 6.62
N ILE A 93 -6.90 1.56 5.96
CA ILE A 93 -6.72 1.82 4.53
C ILE A 93 -6.34 0.54 3.78
N SER A 94 -6.99 0.32 2.64
CA SER A 94 -6.68 -0.76 1.71
C SER A 94 -6.47 -0.19 0.33
N LYS A 95 -5.26 -0.37 -0.22
CA LYS A 95 -4.91 0.07 -1.58
C LYS A 95 -5.85 -0.56 -2.60
N TYR A 96 -6.18 -1.84 -2.43
CA TYR A 96 -7.13 -2.54 -3.29
C TYR A 96 -8.52 -1.92 -3.24
N CYS A 97 -9.06 -1.67 -2.05
CA CYS A 97 -10.40 -1.07 -1.92
C CYS A 97 -10.45 0.33 -2.52
N ILE A 98 -9.46 1.18 -2.25
CA ILE A 98 -9.38 2.53 -2.84
C ILE A 98 -9.32 2.44 -4.36
N SER A 99 -8.47 1.58 -4.91
CA SER A 99 -8.33 1.44 -6.36
C SER A 99 -9.62 0.97 -7.02
N ARG A 100 -10.34 0.03 -6.41
CA ARG A 100 -11.61 -0.50 -6.93
C ARG A 100 -12.80 0.46 -6.80
N LEU A 101 -12.74 1.40 -5.86
CA LEU A 101 -13.79 2.42 -5.66
C LEU A 101 -13.55 3.69 -6.49
N ALA A 102 -12.33 3.92 -6.96
CA ALA A 102 -11.96 5.07 -7.78
C ALA A 102 -12.26 4.89 -9.28
N GLN A 103 -12.78 3.73 -9.68
CA GLN A 103 -13.03 3.33 -11.07
C GLN A 103 -14.51 3.42 -11.43
#